data_AF-A0A1B6MRB2-F1
#
_entry.id   AF-A0A1B6MRB2-F1
#
_cell.length_a   1.000
_cell.length_b   1.000
_cell.length_c   1.000
_cell.angle_alpha   90.00
_cell.angle_beta   90.00
_cell.angle_gamma   90.00
#
_symmetry.space_group_name_H-M   'P 1'
#
loop_
_entity.id
_entity.type
_entity.pdbx_description
1 polymer ?
#
loop_
_entity_poly.entity_id
_entity_poly.type
_entity_poly.pdbx_seq_one_letter_code
_entity_poly.pdbx_strand_id
1 'polypeptide(L)'
;MSPTGCAFFVLLFTFCYGDSTRPICNTDACKKTAGRILEYMDPSVRPCDDFYRFACGKFLDTADIHDDKTQNSSFVQVDDILEEQLKNIVFEKSTPDEPRPYQTMKKLFALCLDEDKIDARGIGHAVSRLKDAGGWPVLGNWSEFGWSFLDTEIRLRNLSIGGGNLFQISVSIDSKNTSKRVIEIDQAGLGLPREFLVKGLSDPIVQAYYNYMVDIAEMYGADR
;
A
#
# COMPACT_ATOMS: atom_id res chain seq x y z
N MET A 1 49.29 53.82 -40.94
CA MET A 1 50.18 54.21 -39.82
C MET A 1 50.29 53.02 -38.89
N SER A 2 51.48 52.44 -38.83
CA SER A 2 51.90 51.48 -37.79
C SER A 2 51.87 52.19 -36.42
N PRO A 3 51.65 51.44 -35.32
CA PRO A 3 52.83 51.03 -34.56
C PRO A 3 52.82 49.55 -34.18
N THR A 4 53.98 48.95 -34.45
CA THR A 4 54.59 47.74 -33.91
C THR A 4 54.84 47.84 -32.40
N GLY A 5 54.67 46.74 -31.65
CA GLY A 5 55.34 46.60 -30.35
C GLY A 5 54.88 45.46 -29.43
N CYS A 6 55.76 44.46 -29.29
CA CYS A 6 55.92 43.51 -28.18
C CYS A 6 54.95 42.32 -28.03
N ALA A 7 55.49 41.16 -28.39
CA ALA A 7 55.02 39.83 -28.07
C ALA A 7 55.06 39.52 -26.57
N PHE A 8 54.00 38.88 -26.07
CA PHE A 8 54.05 37.88 -25.02
C PHE A 8 53.12 36.74 -25.45
N PHE A 9 53.72 35.64 -25.92
CA PHE A 9 53.02 34.39 -26.21
C PHE A 9 52.65 33.75 -24.86
N VAL A 10 51.48 34.10 -24.33
CA VAL A 10 50.79 33.25 -23.36
C VAL A 10 49.75 32.50 -24.18
N LEU A 11 49.97 31.20 -24.36
CA LEU A 11 48.96 30.28 -24.87
C LEU A 11 47.79 30.26 -23.87
N LEU A 12 46.91 31.26 -23.97
CA LEU A 12 45.54 31.14 -23.54
C LEU A 12 44.94 30.08 -24.47
N PHE A 13 44.95 28.82 -24.03
CA PHE A 13 43.87 27.91 -24.39
C PHE A 13 42.59 28.54 -23.86
N THR A 14 42.04 29.47 -24.63
CA THR A 14 40.62 29.76 -24.60
C THR A 14 39.98 28.44 -24.99
N PHE A 15 39.66 27.62 -23.99
CA PHE A 15 38.60 26.65 -24.13
C PHE A 15 37.36 27.48 -24.47
N CYS A 16 37.14 27.72 -25.76
CA CYS A 16 35.80 27.88 -26.26
C CYS A 16 35.11 26.58 -25.89
N TYR A 17 34.46 26.56 -24.73
CA TYR A 17 33.35 25.64 -24.51
C TYR A 17 32.43 25.89 -25.69
N GLY A 18 32.50 25.01 -26.69
CA GLY A 18 31.55 25.01 -27.77
C GLY A 18 30.18 25.04 -27.13
N ASP A 19 29.41 26.07 -27.45
CA ASP A 19 28.01 26.14 -27.10
C ASP A 19 27.36 24.87 -27.66
N SER A 20 27.21 23.87 -26.79
CA SER A 20 26.48 22.66 -27.12
C SER A 20 25.03 23.08 -27.06
N THR A 21 24.56 23.77 -28.10
CA THR A 21 23.15 24.03 -28.32
C THR A 21 22.50 22.69 -28.60
N ARG A 22 22.29 21.91 -27.55
CA ARG A 22 21.51 20.69 -27.60
C ARG A 22 20.11 21.11 -28.07
N PRO A 23 19.55 20.46 -29.11
CA PRO A 23 18.24 20.82 -29.61
C PRO A 23 17.21 20.72 -28.48
N ILE A 24 16.47 21.81 -28.23
CA ILE A 24 15.41 21.85 -27.22
C ILE A 24 14.23 21.03 -27.74
N CYS A 25 13.76 20.09 -26.93
CA CYS A 25 12.58 19.30 -27.25
C CYS A 25 11.30 20.16 -27.13
N ASN A 26 10.56 20.33 -28.24
CA ASN A 26 9.35 21.14 -28.31
C ASN A 26 8.05 20.33 -28.47
N THR A 27 8.12 19.00 -28.33
CA THR A 27 6.92 18.15 -28.38
C THR A 27 6.00 18.44 -27.19
N ASP A 28 4.72 18.16 -27.34
CA ASP A 28 3.74 18.37 -26.25
C ASP A 28 4.08 17.53 -25.01
N ALA A 29 4.59 16.32 -25.21
CA ALA A 29 5.08 15.47 -24.13
C ALA A 29 6.23 16.11 -23.33
N CYS A 30 7.20 16.73 -24.03
CA CYS A 30 8.31 17.44 -23.40
C CYS A 30 7.82 18.67 -22.62
N LYS A 31 6.92 19.47 -23.21
CA LYS A 31 6.34 20.66 -22.54
C LYS A 31 5.55 20.29 -21.30
N LYS A 32 4.68 19.26 -21.37
CA LYS A 32 3.90 18.77 -20.23
C LYS A 32 4.79 18.25 -19.11
N THR A 33 5.82 17.47 -19.45
CA THR A 33 6.76 16.92 -18.48
C THR A 33 7.58 18.02 -17.81
N ALA A 34 8.11 18.96 -18.59
CA ALA A 34 8.85 20.11 -18.06
C ALA A 34 7.97 20.98 -17.15
N GLY A 35 6.72 21.23 -17.54
CA GLY A 35 5.74 21.95 -16.72
C GLY A 35 5.55 21.29 -15.35
N ARG A 36 5.31 19.98 -15.32
CA ARG A 36 5.14 19.23 -14.06
C ARG A 36 6.38 19.26 -13.17
N ILE A 37 7.59 19.21 -13.76
CA ILE A 37 8.84 19.33 -12.98
C ILE A 37 8.93 20.71 -12.32
N LEU A 38 8.66 21.78 -13.07
CA LEU A 38 8.74 23.15 -12.58
C LEU A 38 7.68 23.49 -11.53
N GLU A 39 6.55 22.79 -11.56
CA GLU A 39 5.46 22.90 -10.59
C GLU A 39 5.88 22.42 -9.19
N TYR A 40 6.63 21.32 -9.10
CA TYR A 40 7.09 20.77 -7.82
C TYR A 40 8.41 21.35 -7.32
N MET A 41 9.26 21.80 -8.24
CA MET A 41 10.60 22.30 -7.94
C MET A 41 10.57 23.71 -7.32
N ASP A 42 11.35 23.89 -6.25
CA ASP A 42 11.62 25.17 -5.60
C ASP A 42 13.04 25.67 -5.97
N PRO A 43 13.16 26.58 -6.95
CA PRO A 43 14.46 27.09 -7.39
C PRO A 43 15.11 28.07 -6.39
N SER A 44 14.43 28.44 -5.29
CA SER A 44 15.01 29.31 -4.26
C SER A 44 16.04 28.58 -3.39
N VAL A 45 15.97 27.24 -3.34
CA VAL A 45 16.89 26.39 -2.60
C VAL A 45 18.03 25.92 -3.50
N ARG A 46 19.27 25.98 -3.01
CA ARG A 46 20.42 25.49 -3.80
C ARG A 46 20.38 23.96 -3.86
N PRO A 47 20.47 23.33 -5.04
CA PRO A 47 20.43 21.86 -5.18
C PRO A 47 21.54 21.14 -4.40
N CYS A 48 22.70 21.79 -4.21
CA CYS A 48 23.83 21.22 -3.49
C CYS A 48 23.69 21.27 -1.96
N ASP A 49 22.75 22.06 -1.44
CA ASP A 49 22.51 22.17 0.01
C ASP A 49 21.41 21.20 0.43
N ASP A 50 20.28 21.22 -0.28
CA ASP A 50 19.16 20.31 -0.06
C ASP A 50 18.47 20.02 -1.40
N PHE A 51 18.88 18.92 -2.04
CA PHE A 51 18.31 18.51 -3.31
C PHE A 51 16.84 18.11 -3.21
N TYR A 52 16.42 17.57 -2.06
CA TYR A 52 15.03 17.15 -1.85
C TYR A 52 14.11 18.38 -1.81
N ARG A 53 14.49 19.40 -1.05
CA ARG A 53 13.74 20.65 -1.00
C ARG A 53 13.81 21.42 -2.33
N PHE A 54 14.94 21.40 -3.02
CA PHE A 54 15.02 21.95 -4.39
C PHE A 54 14.05 21.25 -5.34
N ALA A 55 14.02 19.92 -5.37
CA ALA A 55 13.22 19.16 -6.34
C ALA A 55 11.72 19.10 -6.00
N CYS A 56 11.37 19.10 -4.71
CA CYS A 56 10.01 18.85 -4.23
C CYS A 56 9.43 20.00 -3.40
N GLY A 57 10.17 21.10 -3.18
CA GLY A 57 9.82 22.11 -2.19
C GLY A 57 8.43 22.71 -2.35
N LYS A 58 8.04 23.08 -3.58
CA LYS A 58 6.69 23.60 -3.82
C LYS A 58 5.63 22.53 -3.61
N PHE A 59 5.90 21.29 -4.02
CA PHE A 59 4.97 20.19 -3.78
C PHE A 59 4.73 20.01 -2.27
N LEU A 60 5.78 20.01 -1.46
CA LEU A 60 5.66 19.89 0.00
C LEU A 60 4.85 21.03 0.62
N ASP A 61 4.90 22.23 0.04
CA ASP A 61 4.18 23.40 0.54
C ASP A 61 2.69 23.40 0.18
N THR A 62 2.32 22.74 -0.91
CA THR A 62 0.94 22.74 -1.44
C THR A 62 0.23 21.39 -1.33
N ALA A 63 0.96 20.31 -1.10
CA ALA A 63 0.38 18.97 -1.04
C ALA A 63 -0.49 18.83 0.20
N ASP A 64 -1.73 18.41 -0.03
CA ASP A 64 -2.67 18.05 1.01
C ASP A 64 -2.76 16.52 1.11
N ILE A 65 -2.91 16.00 2.32
CA ILE A 65 -3.17 14.58 2.54
C ILE A 65 -4.66 14.46 2.81
N HIS A 66 -5.40 14.00 1.80
CA HIS A 66 -6.84 13.80 1.90
C HIS A 66 -7.21 12.85 3.05
N ASP A 67 -8.40 13.03 3.63
CA ASP A 67 -8.88 12.29 4.81
C ASP A 67 -8.89 10.76 4.65
N ASP A 68 -8.98 10.27 3.41
CA ASP A 68 -8.96 8.86 3.04
C ASP A 68 -7.56 8.29 2.81
N LYS A 69 -6.50 9.10 2.96
CA LYS A 69 -5.11 8.74 2.69
C LYS A 69 -4.22 8.97 3.91
N THR A 70 -3.19 8.16 4.05
CA THR A 70 -2.17 8.33 5.11
C THR A 70 -0.95 9.12 4.64
N GLN A 71 -0.80 9.31 3.33
CA GLN A 71 0.32 10.01 2.71
C GLN A 71 -0.06 10.53 1.31
N ASN A 72 0.63 11.57 0.84
CA ASN A 72 0.55 12.04 -0.54
C ASN A 72 1.95 12.02 -1.17
N SER A 73 2.11 11.26 -2.25
CA SER A 73 3.34 11.18 -3.02
C SER A 73 3.05 10.97 -4.49
N SER A 74 4.07 11.08 -5.34
CA SER A 74 3.94 10.77 -6.76
C SER A 74 3.50 9.33 -7.04
N PHE A 75 3.79 8.38 -6.14
CA PHE A 75 3.32 7.00 -6.27
C PHE A 75 1.82 6.91 -5.99
N VAL A 76 1.36 7.51 -4.88
CA VAL A 76 -0.07 7.56 -4.54
C VAL A 76 -0.89 8.23 -5.64
N GLN A 77 -0.41 9.33 -6.21
CA GLN A 77 -1.11 9.98 -7.34
C GLN A 77 -1.21 9.10 -8.58
N VAL A 78 -0.21 8.27 -8.85
CA VAL A 78 -0.26 7.30 -9.96
C VAL A 78 -1.22 6.17 -9.62
N ASP A 79 -1.22 5.69 -8.38
CA ASP A 79 -2.13 4.67 -7.89
C ASP A 79 -3.58 5.16 -7.99
N ASP A 80 -3.88 6.41 -7.63
CA ASP A 80 -5.22 7.00 -7.74
C ASP A 80 -5.73 7.03 -9.20
N ILE A 81 -4.86 7.44 -10.14
CA ILE A 81 -5.18 7.44 -11.57
C ILE A 81 -5.42 6.00 -12.06
N LEU A 82 -4.59 5.06 -11.62
CA LEU A 82 -4.72 3.65 -12.00
C LEU A 82 -6.00 3.04 -11.43
N GLU A 83 -6.32 3.30 -10.16
CA GLU A 83 -7.55 2.86 -9.51
C GLU A 83 -8.78 3.39 -10.23
N GLU A 84 -8.80 4.66 -10.64
CA GLU A 84 -9.90 5.23 -11.43
C GLU A 84 -10.06 4.52 -12.79
N GLN A 85 -8.96 4.24 -13.48
CA GLN A 85 -8.99 3.51 -14.75
C GLN A 85 -9.47 2.07 -14.58
N LEU A 86 -8.96 1.36 -13.57
CA LEU A 86 -9.39 0.00 -13.24
C LEU A 86 -10.87 -0.04 -12.84
N LYS A 87 -11.32 0.94 -12.05
CA LYS A 87 -12.71 1.11 -11.68
C LYS A 87 -13.57 1.18 -12.94
N ASN A 88 -13.26 2.06 -13.88
CA ASN A 88 -14.00 2.17 -15.14
C ASN A 88 -14.11 0.82 -15.88
N ILE A 89 -13.00 0.09 -16.00
CA ILE A 89 -12.97 -1.23 -16.67
C ILE A 89 -13.86 -2.26 -15.96
N VAL A 90 -13.85 -2.28 -14.62
CA VAL A 90 -14.61 -3.27 -13.85
C VAL A 90 -16.10 -2.91 -13.78
N PHE A 91 -16.46 -1.63 -13.86
CA PHE A 91 -17.86 -1.17 -13.92
C PHE A 91 -18.52 -1.37 -15.29
N GLU A 92 -17.75 -1.56 -16.35
CA GLU A 92 -18.31 -1.88 -17.66
C GLU A 92 -19.15 -3.16 -17.61
N LYS A 93 -20.32 -3.10 -18.24
CA LYS A 93 -21.22 -4.25 -18.32
C LYS A 93 -20.52 -5.42 -18.99
N SER A 94 -20.46 -6.54 -18.29
CA SER A 94 -19.91 -7.78 -18.83
C SER A 94 -20.71 -8.25 -20.07
N THR A 95 -20.01 -8.68 -21.11
CA THR A 95 -20.61 -9.19 -22.34
C THR A 95 -20.61 -10.72 -22.37
N PRO A 96 -21.55 -11.37 -23.09
CA PRO A 96 -21.63 -12.84 -23.14
C PRO A 96 -20.39 -13.54 -23.71
N ASP A 97 -19.64 -12.84 -24.57
CA ASP A 97 -18.41 -13.29 -25.21
C ASP A 97 -17.15 -13.04 -24.36
N GLU A 98 -17.27 -12.32 -23.24
CA GLU A 98 -16.16 -12.03 -22.35
C GLU A 98 -15.63 -13.30 -21.64
N PRO A 99 -14.31 -13.51 -21.55
CA PRO A 99 -13.76 -14.66 -20.83
C PRO A 99 -14.21 -14.72 -19.37
N ARG A 100 -14.53 -15.93 -18.90
CA ARG A 100 -15.03 -16.21 -17.54
C ARG A 100 -14.27 -15.51 -16.39
N PRO A 101 -12.92 -15.39 -16.39
CA PRO A 101 -12.21 -14.68 -15.33
C PRO A 101 -12.67 -13.23 -15.17
N TYR A 102 -12.87 -12.50 -16.27
CA TYR A 102 -13.31 -11.11 -16.23
C TYR A 102 -14.77 -10.99 -15.78
N GLN A 103 -15.65 -11.87 -16.28
CA GLN A 103 -17.04 -11.94 -15.80
C GLN A 103 -17.11 -12.18 -14.29
N THR A 104 -16.26 -13.08 -13.79
CA THR A 104 -16.19 -13.43 -12.36
C THR A 104 -15.67 -12.27 -11.53
N MET A 105 -14.61 -11.61 -11.99
CA MET A 105 -14.04 -10.41 -11.35
C MET A 105 -15.07 -9.29 -11.26
N LYS A 106 -15.73 -8.94 -12.37
CA LYS A 106 -16.77 -7.90 -12.42
C LYS A 106 -17.94 -8.22 -11.49
N LYS A 107 -18.41 -9.47 -11.49
CA LYS A 107 -19.46 -9.93 -10.58
C LYS A 107 -19.04 -9.85 -9.12
N LEU A 108 -17.83 -10.28 -8.77
CA LEU A 108 -17.31 -10.22 -7.41
C LEU A 108 -17.22 -8.76 -6.93
N PHE A 109 -16.73 -7.87 -7.78
CA PHE A 109 -16.65 -6.45 -7.48
C PHE A 109 -18.02 -5.83 -7.26
N ALA A 110 -19.01 -6.13 -8.11
CA ALA A 110 -20.38 -5.66 -7.94
C ALA A 110 -21.02 -6.16 -6.63
N LEU A 111 -20.66 -7.37 -6.16
CA LEU A 111 -21.12 -7.88 -4.86
C LEU A 111 -20.48 -7.15 -3.67
N CYS A 112 -19.28 -6.61 -3.84
CA CYS A 112 -18.57 -5.84 -2.81
C CYS A 112 -19.18 -4.45 -2.63
N LEU A 113 -19.69 -3.85 -3.71
CA LEU A 113 -20.26 -2.49 -3.71
C LEU A 113 -21.74 -2.43 -3.33
N ASP A 114 -22.41 -3.58 -3.20
CA ASP A 114 -23.82 -3.66 -2.85
C ASP A 114 -24.00 -3.59 -1.33
N GLU A 115 -23.73 -2.41 -0.76
CA GLU A 115 -23.76 -2.14 0.68
C GLU A 115 -25.13 -2.45 1.28
N ASP A 116 -26.23 -2.10 0.60
CA ASP A 116 -27.60 -2.41 1.03
C ASP A 116 -27.79 -3.91 1.30
N LYS A 117 -27.29 -4.77 0.40
CA LYS A 117 -27.37 -6.23 0.59
C LYS A 117 -26.41 -6.74 1.65
N ILE A 118 -25.26 -6.09 1.85
CA ILE A 118 -24.31 -6.45 2.91
C ILE A 118 -24.94 -6.13 4.27
N ASP A 119 -25.48 -4.92 4.43
CA ASP A 119 -26.12 -4.43 5.65
C ASP A 119 -27.37 -5.24 6.00
N ALA A 120 -28.21 -5.55 5.00
CA ALA A 120 -29.40 -6.36 5.21
C ALA A 120 -29.09 -7.79 5.69
N ARG A 121 -27.92 -8.35 5.34
CA ARG A 121 -27.48 -9.67 5.87
C ARG A 121 -26.93 -9.56 7.28
N GLY A 122 -26.38 -8.40 7.64
CA GLY A 122 -25.66 -8.18 8.88
C GLY A 122 -24.54 -9.21 9.10
N ILE A 123 -24.22 -9.45 10.37
CA ILE A 123 -23.10 -10.33 10.75
C ILE A 123 -23.47 -11.82 10.89
N GLY A 124 -24.73 -12.20 10.66
CA GLY A 124 -25.23 -13.54 10.97
C GLY A 124 -24.44 -14.66 10.29
N HIS A 125 -24.02 -14.45 9.04
CA HIS A 125 -23.17 -15.40 8.31
C HIS A 125 -21.76 -15.51 8.94
N ALA A 126 -21.16 -14.39 9.35
CA ALA A 126 -19.85 -14.38 10.01
C ALA A 126 -19.90 -15.12 11.36
N VAL A 127 -20.96 -14.88 12.16
CA VAL A 127 -21.20 -15.59 13.42
C VAL A 127 -21.37 -17.09 13.20
N SER A 128 -22.12 -17.50 12.18
CA SER A 128 -22.28 -18.93 11.85
C SER A 128 -20.95 -19.58 11.48
N ARG A 129 -20.15 -18.92 10.64
CA ARG A 129 -18.82 -19.42 10.24
C ARG A 129 -17.86 -19.53 11.43
N LEU A 130 -17.93 -18.60 12.36
CA LEU A 130 -17.15 -18.64 13.60
C LEU A 130 -17.57 -19.81 14.50
N LYS A 131 -18.88 -20.09 14.59
CA LYS A 131 -19.40 -21.27 15.31
C LYS A 131 -18.91 -22.57 14.68
N ASP A 132 -18.95 -22.67 13.35
CA ASP A 132 -18.42 -23.84 12.61
C ASP A 132 -16.92 -24.06 12.88
N ALA A 133 -16.18 -23.00 13.20
CA ALA A 133 -14.75 -23.07 13.54
C ALA A 133 -14.45 -23.53 14.98
N GLY A 134 -15.47 -23.62 15.84
CA GLY A 134 -15.33 -23.93 17.27
C GLY A 134 -15.65 -22.75 18.20
N GLY A 135 -16.14 -21.64 17.66
CA GLY A 135 -16.54 -20.45 18.41
C GLY A 135 -15.37 -19.54 18.81
N TRP A 136 -15.70 -18.48 19.53
CA TRP A 136 -14.75 -17.52 20.09
C TRP A 136 -15.06 -17.37 21.58
N PRO A 137 -14.13 -17.69 22.50
CA PRO A 137 -14.44 -17.76 23.93
C PRO A 137 -15.12 -16.54 24.54
N VAL A 138 -14.85 -15.34 24.01
CA VAL A 138 -15.48 -14.09 24.47
C VAL A 138 -17.01 -14.07 24.25
N LEU A 139 -17.52 -14.86 23.31
CA LEU A 139 -18.95 -14.98 23.01
C LEU A 139 -19.67 -16.00 23.92
N GLY A 140 -18.96 -16.58 24.89
CA GLY A 140 -19.49 -17.59 25.81
C GLY A 140 -19.62 -18.99 25.22
N ASN A 141 -20.03 -19.95 26.05
CA ASN A 141 -20.23 -21.37 25.70
C ASN A 141 -18.98 -22.13 25.19
N TRP A 142 -17.79 -21.58 25.39
CA TRP A 142 -16.55 -22.30 25.13
C TRP A 142 -16.18 -23.22 26.31
N SER A 143 -15.67 -24.40 26.01
CA SER A 143 -15.21 -25.39 26.99
C SER A 143 -13.79 -25.83 26.65
N GLU A 144 -12.92 -25.84 27.66
CA GLU A 144 -11.57 -26.40 27.54
C GLU A 144 -11.61 -27.91 27.33
N PHE A 145 -12.61 -28.60 27.89
CA PHE A 145 -12.73 -30.04 27.78
C PHE A 145 -12.89 -30.47 26.31
N GLY A 146 -11.93 -31.25 25.82
CA GLY A 146 -11.90 -31.71 24.43
C GLY A 146 -11.38 -30.68 23.42
N TRP A 147 -10.95 -29.50 23.88
CA TRP A 147 -10.31 -28.52 23.01
C TRP A 147 -8.89 -28.96 22.66
N SER A 148 -8.54 -28.81 21.38
CA SER A 148 -7.23 -29.11 20.84
C SER A 148 -6.80 -27.94 19.96
N PHE A 149 -5.62 -27.41 20.26
CA PHE A 149 -5.04 -26.32 19.50
C PHE A 149 -4.88 -26.70 18.01
N LEU A 150 -4.29 -27.86 17.73
CA LEU A 150 -4.04 -28.31 16.36
C LEU A 150 -5.34 -28.48 15.57
N ASP A 151 -6.36 -29.09 16.17
CA ASP A 151 -7.66 -29.28 15.50
C ASP A 151 -8.36 -27.94 15.24
N THR A 152 -8.20 -26.97 16.15
CA THR A 152 -8.75 -25.62 15.99
C THR A 152 -8.05 -24.86 14.87
N GLU A 153 -6.72 -24.90 14.80
CA GLU A 153 -5.95 -24.30 13.70
C GLU A 153 -6.31 -24.94 12.35
N ILE A 154 -6.47 -26.27 12.29
CA ILE A 154 -6.91 -26.96 11.07
C ILE A 154 -8.32 -26.51 10.65
N ARG A 155 -9.26 -26.41 11.61
CA ARG A 155 -10.63 -25.91 11.33
C ARG A 155 -10.62 -24.48 10.81
N LEU A 156 -9.93 -23.57 11.49
CA LEU A 156 -9.79 -22.17 11.10
C LEU A 156 -9.23 -22.04 9.68
N ARG A 157 -8.16 -22.77 9.38
CA ARG A 157 -7.54 -22.78 8.05
C ARG A 157 -8.46 -23.34 6.96
N ASN A 158 -9.17 -24.43 7.23
CA ASN A 158 -10.13 -25.02 6.27
C ASN A 158 -11.32 -24.10 5.98
N LEU A 159 -11.66 -23.24 6.94
CA LEU A 159 -12.72 -22.24 6.79
C LEU A 159 -12.21 -20.89 6.28
N SER A 160 -10.91 -20.77 6.01
CA SER A 160 -10.24 -19.52 5.63
C SER A 160 -10.46 -18.39 6.64
N ILE A 161 -10.54 -18.73 7.93
CA ILE A 161 -10.66 -17.78 9.04
C ILE A 161 -9.28 -17.60 9.64
N GLY A 162 -8.73 -16.39 9.50
CA GLY A 162 -7.35 -16.11 9.90
C GLY A 162 -6.31 -16.75 8.98
N GLY A 163 -5.05 -16.73 9.44
CA GLY A 163 -3.91 -17.23 8.69
C GLY A 163 -2.62 -16.73 9.32
N GLY A 164 -2.04 -17.55 10.20
CA GLY A 164 -0.83 -17.16 10.94
C GLY A 164 -1.12 -16.62 12.34
N ASN A 165 -1.98 -17.28 13.12
CA ASN A 165 -2.39 -16.84 14.46
C ASN A 165 -1.23 -16.86 15.48
N LEU A 166 -0.63 -18.05 15.69
CA LEU A 166 0.56 -18.21 16.56
C LEU A 166 1.85 -18.42 15.77
N PHE A 167 1.73 -19.09 14.63
CA PHE A 167 2.81 -19.27 13.66
C PHE A 167 2.21 -19.23 12.26
N GLN A 168 2.95 -18.65 11.32
CA GLN A 168 2.59 -18.65 9.92
C GLN A 168 3.14 -19.92 9.27
N ILE A 169 2.26 -20.72 8.66
CA ILE A 169 2.65 -21.90 7.88
C ILE A 169 2.42 -21.61 6.40
N SER A 170 3.49 -21.65 5.60
CA SER A 170 3.44 -21.45 4.16
C SER A 170 4.19 -22.57 3.42
N VAL A 171 3.97 -22.63 2.11
CA VAL A 171 4.78 -23.43 1.19
C VAL A 171 5.66 -22.47 0.41
N SER A 172 6.96 -22.51 0.67
CA SER A 172 7.94 -21.60 0.12
C SER A 172 8.94 -22.32 -0.77
N ILE A 173 9.74 -21.54 -1.51
CA ILE A 173 10.86 -22.06 -2.30
C ILE A 173 12.00 -22.42 -1.36
N ASP A 174 12.62 -23.59 -1.53
CA ASP A 174 13.80 -23.96 -0.74
C ASP A 174 14.99 -23.07 -1.14
N SER A 175 15.51 -22.29 -0.19
CA SER A 175 16.64 -21.37 -0.40
C SER A 175 17.94 -22.10 -0.76
N LYS A 176 18.07 -23.38 -0.41
CA LYS A 176 19.21 -24.23 -0.78
C LYS A 176 19.00 -24.96 -2.10
N ASN A 177 17.76 -25.09 -2.56
CA ASN A 177 17.43 -25.72 -3.84
C ASN A 177 16.13 -25.14 -4.43
N THR A 178 16.27 -24.16 -5.30
CA THR A 178 15.13 -23.40 -5.84
C THR A 178 14.17 -24.23 -6.72
N SER A 179 14.56 -25.43 -7.14
CA SER A 179 13.72 -26.38 -7.85
C SER A 179 12.74 -27.13 -6.93
N LYS A 180 12.85 -26.98 -5.60
CA LYS A 180 12.00 -27.62 -4.60
C LYS A 180 11.09 -26.63 -3.88
N ARG A 181 10.09 -27.18 -3.21
CA ARG A 181 9.23 -26.46 -2.25
C ARG A 181 9.36 -27.11 -0.89
N VAL A 182 9.30 -26.28 0.15
CA VAL A 182 9.39 -26.70 1.56
C VAL A 182 8.27 -26.06 2.35
N ILE A 183 7.89 -26.71 3.44
CA ILE A 183 7.02 -26.09 4.44
C ILE A 183 7.90 -25.16 5.27
N GLU A 184 7.47 -23.92 5.38
CA GLU A 184 8.10 -22.91 6.22
C GLU A 184 7.17 -22.58 7.39
N ILE A 185 7.76 -22.43 8.57
CA ILE A 185 7.08 -22.03 9.79
C ILE A 185 7.81 -20.79 10.29
N ASP A 186 7.09 -19.68 10.39
CA ASP A 186 7.62 -18.40 10.84
C ASP A 186 6.72 -17.79 11.94
N GLN A 187 7.18 -16.69 12.53
CA GLN A 187 6.43 -15.92 13.49
C GLN A 187 5.05 -15.51 12.94
N ALA A 188 4.06 -15.43 13.82
CA ALA A 188 2.74 -14.91 13.48
C ALA A 188 2.76 -13.43 13.11
N GLY A 189 1.74 -13.02 12.37
CA GLY A 189 1.39 -11.61 12.22
C GLY A 189 0.86 -11.06 13.55
N LEU A 190 1.20 -9.82 13.85
CA LEU A 190 0.64 -9.09 15.00
C LEU A 190 -0.41 -8.11 14.48
N GLY A 191 -1.52 -7.94 15.19
CA GLY A 191 -2.55 -6.97 14.79
C GLY A 191 -2.16 -5.51 15.00
N LEU A 192 -1.05 -5.25 15.71
CA LEU A 192 -0.34 -3.98 15.74
C LEU A 192 1.17 -4.22 15.56
N PRO A 193 1.92 -3.30 14.94
CA PRO A 193 3.37 -3.38 14.88
C PRO A 193 3.98 -3.49 16.27
N ARG A 194 5.05 -4.28 16.38
CA ARG A 194 5.74 -4.56 17.65
C ARG A 194 6.17 -3.27 18.36
N GLU A 195 6.60 -2.24 17.63
CA GLU A 195 7.02 -0.96 18.21
C GLU A 195 5.94 -0.25 19.04
N PHE A 196 4.65 -0.52 18.79
CA PHE A 196 3.55 0.01 19.59
C PHE A 196 3.25 -0.90 20.77
N LEU A 197 3.14 -2.22 20.55
CA LEU A 197 2.79 -3.19 21.59
C LEU A 197 3.78 -3.18 22.78
N VAL A 198 5.08 -2.97 22.51
CA VAL A 198 6.10 -2.90 23.57
C VAL A 198 5.98 -1.67 24.48
N LYS A 199 5.20 -0.65 24.10
CA LYS A 199 4.94 0.53 24.93
C LYS A 199 3.91 0.26 26.04
N GLY A 200 3.18 -0.86 25.94
CA GLY A 200 2.23 -1.32 26.95
C GLY A 200 0.82 -0.73 26.83
N LEU A 201 -0.09 -1.21 27.69
CA LEU A 201 -1.53 -0.90 27.65
C LEU A 201 -1.88 0.56 27.99
N SER A 202 -0.93 1.36 28.48
CA SER A 202 -1.12 2.79 28.71
C SER A 202 -0.87 3.63 27.46
N ASP A 203 -0.27 3.07 26.41
CA ASP A 203 -0.06 3.78 25.15
C ASP A 203 -1.40 4.00 24.43
N PRO A 204 -1.70 5.22 23.93
CA PRO A 204 -2.99 5.51 23.32
C PRO A 204 -3.34 4.62 22.11
N ILE A 205 -2.34 4.19 21.32
CA ILE A 205 -2.57 3.33 20.15
C ILE A 205 -2.92 1.91 20.59
N VAL A 206 -2.24 1.41 21.63
CA VAL A 206 -2.54 0.09 22.21
C VAL A 206 -3.92 0.09 22.86
N GLN A 207 -4.31 1.18 23.52
CA GLN A 207 -5.67 1.34 24.06
C GLN A 207 -6.74 1.36 22.97
N ALA A 208 -6.50 2.09 21.88
CA ALA A 208 -7.42 2.12 20.74
C ALA A 208 -7.60 0.72 20.13
N TYR A 209 -6.52 -0.06 20.00
CA TYR A 209 -6.58 -1.43 19.52
C TYR A 209 -7.35 -2.37 20.46
N TYR A 210 -7.18 -2.22 21.78
CA TYR A 210 -7.98 -2.95 22.76
C TYR A 210 -9.47 -2.60 22.66
N ASN A 211 -9.81 -1.31 22.58
CA ASN A 211 -11.20 -0.87 22.42
C ASN A 211 -11.82 -1.42 21.13
N TYR A 212 -11.05 -1.42 20.03
CA TYR A 212 -11.49 -2.05 18.77
C TYR A 212 -11.79 -3.55 18.94
N MET A 213 -10.99 -4.30 19.70
CA MET A 213 -11.32 -5.71 19.99
C MET A 213 -12.64 -5.86 20.76
N VAL A 214 -12.88 -4.99 21.74
CA VAL A 214 -14.12 -4.98 22.54
C VAL A 214 -15.31 -4.66 21.65
N ASP A 215 -15.23 -3.60 20.84
CA ASP A 215 -16.32 -3.19 19.95
C ASP A 215 -16.66 -4.28 18.92
N ILE A 216 -15.65 -5.00 18.40
CA ILE A 216 -15.87 -6.16 17.52
C ILE A 216 -16.50 -7.34 18.28
N ALA A 217 -16.08 -7.62 19.52
CA ALA A 217 -16.68 -8.67 20.33
C ALA A 217 -18.17 -8.37 20.63
N GLU A 218 -18.49 -7.12 20.98
CA GLU A 218 -19.86 -6.64 21.19
C GLU A 218 -20.69 -6.77 19.92
N MET A 219 -20.13 -6.38 18.77
CA MET A 219 -20.80 -6.56 17.49
C MET A 219 -21.17 -8.02 17.26
N TYR A 220 -20.28 -8.96 17.60
CA TYR A 220 -20.52 -10.41 17.50
C TYR A 220 -21.42 -10.99 18.61
N GLY A 221 -21.88 -10.17 19.57
CA GLY A 221 -22.83 -10.53 20.62
C GLY A 221 -22.23 -10.83 21.99
N ALA A 222 -21.00 -10.36 22.29
CA ALA A 222 -20.47 -10.34 23.65
C ALA A 222 -21.14 -9.26 24.52
N ASP A 223 -21.19 -9.50 25.82
CA ASP A 223 -21.54 -8.47 26.80
C ASP A 223 -20.33 -7.56 27.07
N ARG A 224 -20.58 -6.25 27.28
CA ARG A 224 -19.56 -5.25 27.61
C ARG A 224 -19.19 -5.24 29.09
#